data_AF-A0A2I0XFJ9-F1
#
_entry.id   AF-A0A2I0XFJ9-F1
#
_cell.length_a   1.000
_cell.length_b   1.000
_cell.length_c   1.000
_cell.angle_alpha   90.00
_cell.angle_beta   90.00
_cell.angle_gamma   90.00
#
_symmetry.space_group_name_H-M   'P 1'
#
loop_
_entity.id
_entity.type
_entity.pdbx_description
1 polymer ?
#
loop_
_entity_poly.entity_id
_entity_poly.type
_entity_poly.pdbx_seq_one_letter_code
_entity_poly.pdbx_strand_id
1 'polypeptide(L)' 'MHIEKKIFDNIFNTVMNIKDKSKDNIKVKMDLKEICRRKALELRDARNGKFFKPKAPFTLT' A
#
# COMPACT_ATOMS: atom_id res chain seq x y z
N MET A 1 -0.33 1.41 25.62
CA MET A 1 -0.41 2.16 24.35
C MET A 1 0.34 1.52 23.16
N HIS A 2 0.54 0.20 23.16
CA HIS A 2 1.30 -0.47 22.08
C HIS A 2 0.49 -0.66 20.79
N ILE A 3 -0.83 -0.83 20.91
CA ILE A 3 -1.72 -1.06 19.78
C ILE A 3 -1.93 0.25 19.02
N GLU A 4 -2.19 1.32 19.76
CA GLU A 4 -2.43 2.67 19.28
C GLU A 4 -1.21 3.18 18.50
N LYS A 5 0.00 2.99 19.06
CA LYS A 5 1.25 3.35 18.37
C LYS A 5 1.39 2.58 17.05
N LYS A 6 1.09 1.29 17.04
CA LYS A 6 1.17 0.45 15.83
C LYS A 6 0.17 0.88 14.76
N ILE A 7 -1.03 1.31 15.14
CA ILE A 7 -2.04 1.85 14.22
C ILE A 7 -1.54 3.17 13.64
N PHE A 8 -1.07 4.09 14.48
CA PHE A 8 -0.53 5.38 14.06
C PHE A 8 0.64 5.20 13.08
N ASP A 9 1.65 4.41 13.45
CA ASP A 9 2.83 4.17 12.62
C ASP A 9 2.43 3.60 11.25
N ASN A 10 1.45 2.68 11.21
CA ASN A 10 1.00 2.10 9.95
C ASN A 10 0.31 3.12 9.03
N ILE A 11 -0.58 3.96 9.58
CA ILE A 11 -1.26 5.01 8.82
C ILE A 11 -0.23 6.03 8.32
N PHE A 12 0.62 6.52 9.22
CA PHE A 12 1.64 7.52 8.93
C PHE A 12 2.60 7.05 7.82
N ASN A 13 3.16 5.84 7.96
CA ASN A 13 4.09 5.29 6.97
C ASN A 13 3.42 5.08 5.59
N THR A 14 2.10 4.82 5.58
CA THR A 14 1.34 4.64 4.34
C THR A 14 1.05 5.97 3.65
N VAL A 15 0.63 7.01 4.39
CA VAL A 15 0.37 8.36 3.85
C VAL A 15 1.67 9.02 3.38
N MET A 16 2.76 8.83 4.10
CA MET A 16 4.08 9.36 3.74
C MET A 16 4.80 8.52 2.66
N ASN A 17 4.19 7.42 2.19
CA ASN A 17 4.76 6.48 1.22
C ASN A 17 6.19 6.02 1.59
N ILE A 18 6.45 5.78 2.87
CA ILE A 18 7.78 5.41 3.35
C ILE A 18 8.05 3.95 2.98
N LYS A 19 9.03 3.76 2.10
CA LYS A 19 9.47 2.44 1.65
C LYS A 19 9.85 1.56 2.85
N ASP A 20 9.47 0.29 2.80
CA ASP A 20 9.79 -0.75 3.79
C ASP A 20 9.20 -0.55 5.22
N LYS A 21 8.49 0.55 5.49
CA LYS A 21 7.80 0.78 6.78
C LYS A 21 6.28 0.67 6.73
N SER A 22 5.68 0.82 5.55
CA SER A 22 4.24 0.61 5.37
C SER A 22 3.91 -0.88 5.28
N LYS A 23 2.79 -1.30 5.89
CA LYS A 23 2.28 -2.67 5.72
C LYS A 23 1.57 -2.92 4.39
N ASP A 24 1.47 -1.93 3.52
CA ASP A 24 0.90 -2.04 2.18
C ASP A 24 1.88 -2.79 1.26
N ASN A 25 1.81 -4.12 1.32
CA ASN A 25 2.62 -5.07 0.57
C ASN A 25 1.83 -5.67 -0.62
N ILE A 26 2.52 -6.48 -1.45
CA ILE A 26 1.97 -7.10 -2.66
C ILE A 26 0.73 -7.97 -2.35
N LYS A 27 0.78 -8.81 -1.31
CA LYS A 27 -0.33 -9.70 -0.95
C LYS A 27 -1.57 -8.89 -0.56
N VAL A 28 -1.39 -7.89 0.31
CA VAL A 28 -2.47 -6.98 0.72
C VAL A 28 -3.08 -6.25 -0.47
N LYS A 29 -2.27 -5.90 -1.48
CA LYS A 29 -2.77 -5.27 -2.71
C LYS A 29 -3.55 -6.23 -3.61
N MET A 30 -3.19 -7.52 -3.63
CA MET A 30 -3.98 -8.56 -4.31
C MET A 30 -5.34 -8.73 -3.62
N ASP A 31 -5.35 -8.80 -2.29
CA ASP A 31 -6.59 -8.87 -1.50
C ASP A 31 -7.45 -7.61 -1.72
N LEU A 32 -6.83 -6.43 -1.76
CA LEU A 32 -7.52 -5.16 -1.98
C LEU A 32 -8.18 -5.08 -3.36
N LYS A 33 -7.59 -5.71 -4.37
CA LYS A 33 -8.21 -5.85 -5.71
C LYS A 33 -9.48 -6.69 -5.64
N GLU A 34 -9.43 -7.82 -4.93
CA GLU A 34 -10.56 -8.73 -4.78
C GLU A 34 -11.70 -8.12 -3.95
N ILE A 35 -11.36 -7.46 -2.83
CA ILE A 35 -12.33 -7.02 -1.82
C ILE A 35 -12.84 -5.60 -2.08
N CYS A 36 -11.97 -4.64 -2.41
CA CYS A 36 -12.32 -3.21 -2.41
C CYS A 36 -12.51 -2.59 -3.80
N ARG A 37 -12.31 -3.34 -4.90
CA ARG A 37 -12.48 -2.87 -6.29
C ARG A 37 -11.85 -1.49 -6.58
N ARG A 38 -10.71 -1.16 -5.95
CA ARG A 38 -10.02 0.12 -6.13
C ARG A 38 -8.96 0.03 -7.24
N LYS A 39 -9.40 0.13 -8.49
CA LYS A 39 -8.54 0.04 -9.69
C LYS A 39 -7.29 0.94 -9.66
N ALA A 40 -7.41 2.14 -9.12
CA ALA A 40 -6.28 3.08 -9.02
C ALA A 40 -5.13 2.57 -8.11
N LEU A 41 -5.45 1.66 -7.19
CA LEU A 41 -4.50 1.10 -6.23
C LEU A 41 -4.04 -0.31 -6.60
N GLU A 42 -4.58 -0.93 -7.65
CA GLU A 42 -4.21 -2.29 -8.03
C GLU A 42 -2.73 -2.36 -8.46
N LEU A 43 -2.10 -3.50 -8.19
CA LEU A 43 -0.78 -3.78 -8.73
C LEU A 43 -0.85 -3.78 -10.25
N ARG A 44 0.20 -3.23 -10.87
CA ARG A 44 0.34 -3.22 -12.32
C ARG A 44 1.52 -4.09 -12.72
N ASP A 45 1.35 -4.84 -13.81
CA ASP A 45 2.42 -5.62 -14.41
C ASP A 45 3.49 -4.68 -14.97
N ALA A 46 4.72 -4.84 -14.49
CA ALA A 46 5.90 -4.34 -15.16
C ALA A 46 6.30 -5.32 -16.28
N ARG A 47 6.97 -4.82 -17.32
CA ARG A 47 7.31 -5.54 -18.57
C ARG A 47 8.15 -6.84 -18.40
N ASN A 48 8.47 -7.26 -17.18
CA ASN A 48 9.36 -8.39 -16.88
C ASN A 48 8.75 -9.37 -15.85
N GLY A 49 7.41 -9.47 -15.75
CA GLY A 49 6.75 -10.35 -14.78
C GLY A 49 6.90 -9.91 -13.31
N LYS A 50 7.35 -8.67 -13.09
CA LYS A 50 7.40 -8.02 -11.78
C LYS A 50 6.17 -7.14 -11.60
N PHE A 51 5.64 -7.05 -10.38
CA PHE A 51 4.58 -6.09 -10.07
C PHE A 51 5.18 -4.76 -9.64
N PHE A 52 4.62 -3.66 -10.11
CA PHE A 52 4.84 -2.34 -9.52
C PHE A 52 3.58 -1.84 -8.83
N LYS A 53 3.79 -1.23 -7.66
CA LYS A 53 2.73 -0.61 -6.88
C LYS A 53 2.54 0.82 -7.38
N PRO A 54 1.35 1.20 -7.89
CA PRO A 54 1.09 2.59 -8.24
C PRO A 54 1.08 3.46 -6.98
N LYS A 55 1.55 4.71 -7.14
CA LYS A 55 1.44 5.74 -6.10
C LYS A 55 -0.04 5.97 -5.79
N ALA A 56 -0.39 5.95 -4.51
CA ALA A 56 -1.77 6.14 -4.10
C ALA A 56 -2.14 7.64 -4.14
N PRO A 57 -3.39 8.00 -4.47
CA PRO A 57 -3.77 9.41 -4.61
C PRO A 57 -3.80 10.18 -3.28
N PHE A 58 -3.79 9.46 -2.16
CA PHE A 58 -3.78 10.02 -0.81
C PHE A 58 -2.38 10.11 -0.20
N THR A 59 -1.32 9.76 -0.93
CA THR A 59 0.06 9.93 -0.44
C THR A 59 0.50 11.37 -0.61
N LEU A 60 1.22 11.90 0.38
CA LEU A 60 1.66 13.30 0.40
C LEU A 60 3.02 13.54 -0.28
N THR A 61 3.70 12.46 -0.71
CA THR A 61 5.05 12.46 -1.30
C THR A 61 5.05 11.82 -2.67
#